data_AF-A0A661RAF6-F1
#
_entry.id   AF-A0A661RAF6-F1
#
_cell.length_a   1.000
_cell.length_b   1.000
_cell.length_c   1.000
_cell.angle_alpha   90.00
_cell.angle_beta   90.00
_cell.angle_gamma   90.00
#
_symmetry.space_group_name_H-M   'P 1'
#
loop_
_entity.id
_entity.type
_entity.pdbx_description
1 polymer ?
#
loop_
_entity_poly.entity_id
_entity_poly.type
_entity_poly.pdbx_seq_one_letter_code
_entity_poly.pdbx_strand_id
1 'polypeptide(L)'
;MIHHSYREICIDSNIFDSVGMDGSNAFRCCVFEEIEKEAELAAQQEQEERLRTQWDAMGEEERDLACIRQDEVALKYAAEDAKYPIPNIWPKIESAPHGHQKALARAFKERWQAENKWNVKPKQKKQWKKVQRVKAILG
;
A
#
# COMPACT_ATOMS: atom_id res chain seq x y z
N MET A 1 10.62 -27.26 19.94
CA MET A 1 12.07 -27.43 19.67
C MET A 1 12.47 -26.40 18.64
N ILE A 2 13.08 -25.30 19.09
CA ILE A 2 13.84 -24.39 18.25
C ILE A 2 15.20 -24.29 18.93
N HIS A 3 16.17 -25.01 18.39
CA HIS A 3 17.56 -24.99 18.84
C HIS A 3 18.25 -23.81 18.14
N HIS A 4 18.11 -22.60 18.66
CA HIS A 4 19.02 -21.52 18.29
C HIS A 4 20.22 -21.57 19.23
N SER A 5 21.23 -22.31 18.77
CA SER A 5 22.58 -22.35 19.31
C SER A 5 23.18 -20.95 19.23
N TYR A 6 23.10 -20.19 20.32
CA TYR A 6 24.02 -19.08 20.60
C TYR A 6 25.43 -19.65 20.65
N ARG A 7 26.21 -19.45 19.59
CA ARG A 7 27.65 -19.70 19.61
C ARG A 7 28.33 -18.35 19.73
N GLU A 8 28.78 -18.06 20.94
CA GLU A 8 29.74 -17.02 21.26
C GLU A 8 30.87 -17.01 20.23
N ILE A 9 31.09 -15.88 19.58
CA ILE A 9 32.34 -15.60 18.87
C ILE A 9 32.94 -14.40 19.58
N CYS A 10 33.90 -14.72 20.44
CA CYS A 10 34.75 -13.81 21.17
C CYS A 10 35.39 -12.80 20.21
N ILE A 11 35.23 -11.51 20.50
CA ILE A 11 36.18 -10.49 20.05
C ILE A 11 36.97 -10.09 21.29
N ASP A 12 37.96 -10.92 21.63
CA ASP A 12 39.05 -10.49 22.49
C ASP A 12 39.75 -9.33 21.77
N SER A 13 39.55 -8.14 22.33
CA SER A 13 40.11 -6.89 21.85
C SER A 13 41.58 -6.82 22.22
N ASN A 14 42.44 -7.51 21.47
CA ASN A 14 43.88 -7.23 21.41
C ASN A 14 44.51 -8.05 20.28
N ILE A 15 44.70 -7.42 19.13
CA ILE A 15 45.80 -7.59 18.17
C ILE A 15 45.48 -6.59 17.04
N PHE A 16 45.76 -5.33 17.33
CA PHE A 16 46.01 -4.35 16.29
C PHE A 16 47.51 -4.26 16.23
N ASP A 17 48.14 -5.01 15.32
CA ASP A 17 49.40 -4.59 14.73
C ASP A 17 49.70 -5.37 13.46
N SER A 18 49.64 -4.61 12.37
CA SER A 18 50.51 -4.71 11.20
C SER A 18 50.37 -5.92 10.27
N VAL A 19 50.38 -5.60 8.98
CA VAL A 19 50.65 -6.46 7.81
C VAL A 19 49.44 -7.22 7.25
N GLY A 20 49.16 -6.94 5.97
CA GLY A 20 48.51 -7.89 5.06
C GLY A 20 47.06 -7.58 4.74
N MET A 21 46.77 -7.31 3.46
CA MET A 21 45.41 -7.48 2.93
C MET A 21 45.10 -8.98 2.94
N ASP A 22 44.29 -9.45 3.88
CA ASP A 22 43.87 -10.84 4.00
C ASP A 22 42.35 -10.96 4.29
N GLY A 23 41.78 -12.11 3.93
CA GLY A 23 40.36 -12.34 3.62
C GLY A 23 39.31 -12.05 4.71
N SER A 24 39.66 -11.43 5.83
CA SER A 24 38.76 -11.08 6.94
C SER A 24 37.80 -9.93 6.61
N ASN A 25 38.15 -9.05 5.67
CA ASN A 25 37.29 -7.91 5.30
C ASN A 25 36.09 -8.32 4.43
N ALA A 26 36.21 -9.41 3.67
CA ALA A 26 35.11 -9.95 2.86
C ALA A 26 34.05 -10.63 3.75
N PHE A 27 34.46 -11.36 4.79
CA PHE A 27 33.54 -12.07 5.68
C PHE A 27 32.68 -11.11 6.52
N ARG A 28 33.27 -10.00 7.00
CA ARG A 28 32.54 -8.94 7.72
C ARG A 28 31.54 -8.20 6.83
N CYS A 29 31.84 -8.03 5.53
CA CYS A 29 30.92 -7.45 4.55
C CYS A 29 29.74 -8.38 4.25
N CYS A 30 30.01 -9.68 4.02
CA CYS A 30 28.97 -10.67 3.73
C CYS A 30 27.99 -10.88 4.90
N VAL A 31 28.49 -10.98 6.13
CA VAL A 31 27.62 -11.18 7.32
C VAL A 31 26.75 -9.96 7.61
N PHE A 32 27.26 -8.75 7.37
CA PHE A 32 26.47 -7.53 7.54
C PHE A 32 25.36 -7.42 6.48
N GLU A 33 25.66 -7.74 5.22
CA GLU A 33 24.67 -7.78 4.14
C GLU A 33 23.59 -8.87 4.34
N GLU A 34 23.94 -10.02 4.89
CA GLU A 34 22.97 -11.09 5.19
C GLU A 34 22.02 -10.69 6.32
N ILE A 35 22.53 -10.04 7.37
CA ILE A 35 21.71 -9.51 8.47
C ILE A 35 20.79 -8.38 8.00
N GLU A 36 21.26 -7.48 7.13
CA GLU A 36 20.42 -6.42 6.55
C GLU A 36 19.30 -6.99 5.67
N LYS A 37 19.61 -7.99 4.83
CA LYS A 37 18.59 -8.67 4.00
C LYS A 37 17.55 -9.41 4.84
N GLU A 38 17.97 -10.08 5.90
CA GLU A 38 17.04 -10.75 6.83
C GLU A 38 16.16 -9.73 7.59
N ALA A 39 16.71 -8.60 8.00
CA ALA A 39 15.95 -7.51 8.62
C ALA A 39 14.95 -6.86 7.65
N GLU A 40 15.34 -6.65 6.38
CA GLU A 40 14.45 -6.14 5.34
C GLU A 40 13.33 -7.12 5.02
N LEU A 41 13.62 -8.43 4.94
CA LEU A 41 12.61 -9.47 4.74
C LEU A 41 11.61 -9.52 5.91
N ALA A 42 12.11 -9.45 7.16
CA ALA A 42 11.25 -9.41 8.33
C ALA A 42 10.37 -8.15 8.36
N ALA A 43 10.92 -6.99 8.01
CA ALA A 43 10.15 -5.74 7.92
C ALA A 43 9.08 -5.79 6.82
N GLN A 44 9.40 -6.38 5.66
CA GLN A 44 8.44 -6.59 4.57
C GLN A 44 7.30 -7.52 4.98
N GLN A 45 7.61 -8.62 5.68
CA GLN A 45 6.61 -9.54 6.19
C GLN A 45 5.69 -8.86 7.22
N GLU A 46 6.26 -8.10 8.16
CA GLU A 46 5.45 -7.36 9.15
C GLU A 46 4.56 -6.30 8.48
N GLN A 47 5.08 -5.61 7.46
CA GLN A 47 4.29 -4.64 6.70
C GLN A 47 3.17 -5.33 5.90
N GLU A 48 3.45 -6.48 5.29
CA GLU A 48 2.46 -7.26 4.58
C GLU A 48 1.37 -7.81 5.50
N GLU A 49 1.72 -8.35 6.66
CA GLU A 49 0.75 -8.80 7.65
C GLU A 49 -0.12 -7.65 8.16
N ARG A 50 0.46 -6.47 8.39
CA ARG A 50 -0.29 -5.25 8.76
C ARG A 50 -1.28 -4.84 7.67
N LEU A 51 -0.84 -4.79 6.42
CA LEU A 51 -1.72 -4.45 5.30
C LEU A 51 -2.84 -5.49 5.13
N ARG A 52 -2.52 -6.78 5.30
CA ARG A 52 -3.50 -7.86 5.24
C ARG A 52 -4.55 -7.75 6.35
N THR A 53 -4.10 -7.59 7.59
CA THR A 53 -5.01 -7.42 8.73
C THR A 53 -5.84 -6.15 8.62
N GLN A 54 -5.27 -5.06 8.09
CA GLN A 54 -6.02 -3.85 7.78
C GLN A 54 -7.11 -4.11 6.73
N TRP A 55 -6.79 -4.81 5.64
CA TRP A 55 -7.77 -5.16 4.61
C TRP A 55 -8.90 -6.06 5.13
N ASP A 56 -8.54 -7.05 5.94
CA ASP A 56 -9.48 -8.00 6.54
C ASP A 56 -10.39 -7.33 7.57
N ALA A 57 -9.89 -6.33 8.29
CA ALA A 57 -10.66 -5.54 9.25
C ALA A 57 -11.61 -4.52 8.59
N MET A 58 -11.29 -4.04 7.38
CA MET A 58 -12.12 -3.07 6.65
C MET A 58 -13.46 -3.69 6.22
N GLY A 59 -14.55 -2.99 6.50
CA GLY A 59 -15.87 -3.31 5.96
C GLY A 59 -15.95 -3.08 4.44
N GLU A 60 -17.01 -3.59 3.79
CA GLU A 60 -17.20 -3.41 2.34
C GLU A 60 -17.17 -1.92 1.93
N GLU A 61 -17.80 -1.07 2.73
CA GLU A 61 -17.84 0.38 2.50
C GLU A 61 -16.44 1.02 2.53
N GLU A 62 -15.58 0.58 3.46
CA GLU A 62 -14.23 1.10 3.60
C GLU A 62 -13.31 0.59 2.48
N ARG A 63 -13.49 -0.67 2.07
CA ARG A 63 -12.80 -1.26 0.92
C ARG A 63 -13.13 -0.52 -0.37
N ASP A 64 -14.40 -0.18 -0.59
CA ASP A 64 -14.83 0.58 -1.77
C ASP A 64 -14.15 1.97 -1.80
N LEU A 65 -14.03 2.63 -0.65
CA LEU A 65 -13.33 3.92 -0.54
C LEU A 65 -11.82 3.78 -0.79
N ALA A 66 -11.18 2.77 -0.21
CA ALA A 66 -9.76 2.47 -0.41
C ALA A 66 -9.46 2.17 -1.89
N CYS A 67 -10.35 1.44 -2.57
CA CYS A 67 -10.26 1.16 -4.01
C CYS A 67 -10.38 2.43 -4.87
N ILE A 68 -11.28 3.36 -4.52
CA ILE A 68 -11.41 4.63 -5.25
C ILE A 68 -10.14 5.49 -5.06
N ARG A 69 -9.60 5.54 -3.84
CA ARG A 69 -8.38 6.29 -3.50
C ARG A 69 -7.11 5.64 -4.04
N GLN A 70 -7.18 4.36 -4.41
CA GLN A 70 -6.04 3.54 -4.84
C GLN A 70 -4.98 3.40 -3.75
N ASP A 71 -5.45 3.21 -2.51
CA ASP A 71 -4.57 2.95 -1.37
C ASP A 71 -3.76 1.67 -1.63
N GLU A 72 -2.54 1.61 -1.11
CA GLU A 72 -1.62 0.48 -1.31
C GLU A 72 -2.25 -0.86 -0.93
N VAL A 73 -3.04 -0.87 0.15
CA VAL A 73 -3.80 -2.04 0.61
C VAL A 73 -4.80 -2.51 -0.44
N ALA A 74 -5.52 -1.60 -1.09
CA ALA A 74 -6.52 -1.93 -2.10
C ALA A 74 -5.85 -2.38 -3.41
N LEU A 75 -4.73 -1.76 -3.78
CA LEU A 75 -3.94 -2.19 -4.94
C LEU A 75 -3.38 -3.60 -4.77
N LYS A 76 -3.00 -3.97 -3.53
CA LYS A 76 -2.41 -5.28 -3.22
C LYS A 76 -3.47 -6.39 -3.11
N TYR A 77 -4.62 -6.14 -2.47
CA TYR A 77 -5.61 -7.19 -2.19
C TYR A 77 -6.88 -7.15 -3.04
N ALA A 78 -7.32 -5.97 -3.50
CA ALA A 78 -8.54 -5.83 -4.31
C ALA A 78 -8.28 -5.90 -5.82
N ALA A 79 -7.00 -5.81 -6.23
CA ALA A 79 -6.38 -5.91 -7.56
C ALA A 79 -7.21 -5.47 -8.81
N GLU A 80 -8.40 -6.03 -9.04
CA GLU A 80 -9.30 -5.64 -10.12
C GLU A 80 -10.18 -4.43 -9.77
N ASP A 81 -10.77 -4.40 -8.57
CA ASP A 81 -11.70 -3.35 -8.14
C ASP A 81 -10.96 -2.02 -7.87
N ALA A 82 -9.76 -2.07 -7.30
CA ALA A 82 -8.90 -0.90 -7.08
C ALA A 82 -8.28 -0.37 -8.38
N LYS A 83 -8.06 -1.25 -9.37
CA LYS A 83 -7.52 -0.88 -10.68
C LYS A 83 -8.61 -0.24 -11.56
N TYR A 84 -9.85 -0.70 -11.44
CA TYR A 84 -10.99 -0.18 -12.20
C TYR A 84 -12.22 0.12 -11.32
N PRO A 85 -12.17 1.18 -10.48
CA PRO A 85 -13.30 1.52 -9.61
C PRO A 85 -14.48 2.14 -10.36
N ILE A 86 -14.26 2.64 -11.57
CA ILE A 86 -15.31 3.23 -12.42
C ILE A 86 -16.31 2.19 -12.95
N PRO A 87 -15.93 0.98 -13.39
CA PRO A 87 -16.91 -0.06 -13.70
C PRO A 87 -17.47 -0.76 -12.46
N ASN A 88 -16.67 -0.96 -11.41
CA ASN A 88 -17.04 -1.88 -10.32
C ASN A 88 -17.73 -1.18 -9.14
N ILE A 89 -17.31 0.03 -8.80
CA ILE A 89 -17.79 0.77 -7.61
C ILE A 89 -18.77 1.88 -8.00
N TRP A 90 -18.61 2.49 -9.18
CA TRP A 90 -19.52 3.53 -9.66
C TRP A 90 -21.01 3.11 -9.65
N PRO A 91 -21.41 1.89 -10.07
CA PRO A 91 -22.83 1.50 -10.00
C PRO A 91 -23.37 1.49 -8.57
N LYS A 92 -22.52 1.19 -7.58
CA LYS A 92 -22.89 1.17 -6.16
C LYS A 92 -23.26 2.56 -5.64
N ILE A 93 -22.78 3.64 -6.27
CA ILE A 93 -23.13 5.01 -5.84
C ILE A 93 -24.64 5.28 -5.93
N GLU A 94 -25.37 4.56 -6.77
CA GLU A 94 -26.83 4.76 -6.93
C GLU A 94 -27.65 3.82 -6.05
N SER A 95 -27.11 2.66 -5.69
CA SER A 95 -27.80 1.67 -4.84
C SER A 95 -27.45 1.78 -3.35
N ALA A 96 -26.34 2.44 -3.01
CA ALA A 96 -25.87 2.52 -1.64
C ALA A 96 -26.69 3.48 -0.76
N PRO A 97 -26.67 3.30 0.57
CA PRO A 97 -27.30 4.23 1.52
C PRO A 97 -26.75 5.64 1.38
N HIS A 98 -27.58 6.66 1.68
CA HIS A 98 -27.24 8.08 1.48
C HIS A 98 -25.92 8.52 2.16
N GLY A 99 -25.59 7.93 3.33
CA GLY A 99 -24.31 8.17 4.01
C GLY A 99 -23.12 7.67 3.19
N HIS A 100 -23.19 6.42 2.72
CA HIS A 100 -22.18 5.80 1.88
C HIS A 100 -22.05 6.47 0.51
N GLN A 101 -23.19 6.80 -0.09
CA GLN A 101 -23.27 7.51 -1.37
C GLN A 101 -22.50 8.84 -1.34
N LYS A 102 -22.62 9.61 -0.25
CA LYS A 102 -21.83 10.84 -0.06
C LYS A 102 -20.33 10.56 0.11
N ALA A 103 -19.97 9.51 0.85
CA ALA A 103 -18.56 9.13 1.02
C ALA A 103 -17.91 8.73 -0.32
N LEU A 104 -18.58 7.88 -1.11
CA LEU A 104 -18.15 7.50 -2.46
C LEU A 104 -18.03 8.72 -3.38
N ALA A 105 -19.02 9.62 -3.36
CA ALA A 105 -19.00 10.83 -4.16
C ALA A 105 -17.82 11.75 -3.82
N ARG A 106 -17.47 11.87 -2.53
CA ARG A 106 -16.28 12.62 -2.08
C ARG A 106 -15.00 11.97 -2.59
N ALA A 107 -14.86 10.66 -2.44
CA ALA A 107 -13.69 9.93 -2.91
C ALA A 107 -13.50 10.06 -4.43
N PHE A 108 -14.59 9.93 -5.22
CA PHE A 108 -14.53 10.15 -6.67
C PHE A 108 -14.16 11.60 -7.05
N LYS A 109 -14.66 12.59 -6.30
CA LYS A 109 -14.29 13.99 -6.51
C LYS A 109 -12.79 14.20 -6.30
N GLU A 110 -12.25 13.76 -5.15
CA GLU A 110 -10.83 13.89 -4.80
C GLU A 110 -9.95 13.27 -5.89
N ARG A 111 -10.28 12.04 -6.29
CA ARG A 111 -9.58 11.33 -7.36
C ARG A 111 -9.61 12.09 -8.68
N TRP A 112 -10.78 12.51 -9.14
CA TRP A 112 -10.89 13.24 -10.40
C TRP A 112 -10.26 14.62 -10.36
N GLN A 113 -10.13 15.23 -9.18
CA GLN A 113 -9.36 16.46 -9.02
C GLN A 113 -7.87 16.17 -9.22
N ALA A 114 -7.33 15.11 -8.61
CA ALA A 114 -5.94 14.69 -8.82
C ALA A 114 -5.64 14.34 -10.29
N GLU A 115 -6.58 13.66 -10.96
CA GLU A 115 -6.44 13.29 -12.37
C GLU A 115 -6.78 14.42 -13.38
N ASN A 116 -7.11 15.64 -12.91
CA ASN A 116 -7.62 16.75 -13.75
C ASN A 116 -8.88 16.42 -14.56
N LYS A 117 -9.63 15.39 -14.17
CA LYS A 117 -10.90 14.93 -14.77
C LYS A 117 -12.15 15.45 -14.06
N TRP A 118 -11.98 16.36 -13.11
CA TRP A 118 -13.08 17.03 -12.40
C TRP A 118 -13.66 18.20 -13.21
N ASN A 119 -12.80 19.07 -13.75
CA ASN A 119 -13.20 20.26 -14.52
C ASN A 119 -13.35 19.94 -16.00
N VAL A 120 -14.28 19.04 -16.32
CA VAL A 120 -14.49 18.53 -17.67
C VAL A 120 -15.39 19.46 -18.47
N LYS A 121 -15.10 19.66 -19.76
CA LYS A 121 -15.97 20.44 -20.64
C LYS A 121 -17.24 19.63 -21.01
N PRO A 122 -18.42 20.26 -21.20
CA PRO A 122 -19.65 19.57 -21.61
C PRO A 122 -19.53 18.72 -22.88
N LYS A 123 -18.54 19.01 -23.75
CA LYS A 123 -18.22 18.23 -24.96
C LYS A 123 -17.88 16.76 -24.63
N GLN A 124 -17.29 16.48 -23.47
CA GLN A 124 -17.01 15.11 -23.00
C GLN A 124 -18.23 14.53 -22.26
N LYS A 125 -19.30 14.24 -23.02
CA LYS A 125 -20.63 13.88 -22.50
C LYS A 125 -20.62 12.78 -21.42
N LYS A 126 -19.81 11.73 -21.57
CA LYS A 126 -19.76 10.60 -20.62
C LYS A 126 -19.22 11.01 -19.24
N GLN A 127 -18.03 11.61 -19.20
CA GLN A 127 -17.40 12.04 -17.95
C GLN A 127 -18.17 13.21 -17.32
N TRP A 128 -18.67 14.14 -18.15
CA TRP A 128 -19.49 15.25 -17.67
C TRP A 128 -20.74 14.78 -16.92
N LYS A 129 -21.48 13.79 -17.44
CA LYS A 129 -22.64 13.21 -16.75
C LYS A 129 -22.27 12.62 -15.38
N LYS A 130 -21.13 11.94 -15.26
CA LYS A 130 -20.65 11.37 -14.00
C LYS A 130 -20.28 12.45 -12.99
N VAL A 131 -19.55 13.49 -13.42
CA VAL A 131 -19.22 14.65 -12.57
C VAL A 131 -20.47 15.36 -12.08
N GLN A 132 -21.47 15.57 -12.95
CA GLN A 132 -22.75 16.17 -12.57
C GLN A 132 -23.51 15.31 -11.53
N ARG A 133 -23.44 13.99 -11.65
CA ARG A 133 -24.04 13.07 -10.67
C ARG A 133 -23.37 13.18 -9.31
N VAL A 134 -22.04 13.21 -9.26
CA VAL A 134 -21.28 13.45 -8.02
C VAL A 134 -21.66 14.80 -7.41
N LYS A 135 -21.75 15.87 -8.21
CA LYS A 135 -22.19 17.18 -7.73
C LYS A 135 -23.59 17.13 -7.11
N ALA A 136 -24.56 16.51 -7.79
CA ALA A 136 -25.92 16.38 -7.29
C ALA A 136 -26.01 15.63 -5.94
N ILE A 137 -25.13 14.65 -5.71
CA ILE A 137 -25.05 13.90 -4.44
C ILE A 137 -24.43 14.75 -3.32
N LEU A 138 -23.41 15.56 -3.65
CA LEU A 138 -22.70 16.37 -2.66
C LEU A 138 -23.48 17.63 -2.23
N GLY A 139 -24.46 18.06 -3.03
CA GLY A 139 -25.27 19.27 -2.78
C GLY A 139 -24.56 20.51 -3.28
#